data_AF-A0A7W1FWM5-F1
#
_entry.id   AF-A0A7W1FWM5-F1
#
_cell.length_a   1.000
_cell.length_b   1.000
_cell.length_c   1.000
_cell.angle_alpha   90.00
_cell.angle_beta   90.00
_cell.angle_gamma   90.00
#
_symmetry.space_group_name_H-M   'P 1'
#
loop_
_entity.id
_entity.type
_entity.pdbx_description
1 polymer ?
#
loop_
_entity_poly.entity_id
_entity_poly.type
_entity_poly.pdbx_seq_one_letter_code
_entity_poly.pdbx_strand_id
1 'polypeptide(L)' 'MEKNKKQKRLTIEELKKFNGFENYSDDQAKEIIKPLGKLSIVFYELYKQQKLIEEKFESEMKIRNLNPTIMKNNETLLK' A
#
# COMPACT_ATOMS: atom_id res chain seq x y z
N MET A 1 -3.63 16.41 18.72
CA MET A 1 -2.47 15.52 18.90
C MET A 1 -2.97 14.08 18.76
N GLU A 2 -2.81 13.47 17.59
CA GLU A 2 -3.22 12.07 17.38
C GLU A 2 -2.40 11.17 18.31
N LYS A 3 -3.09 10.39 19.14
CA LYS A 3 -2.49 9.41 20.04
C LYS A 3 -1.64 8.47 19.20
N ASN A 4 -0.33 8.41 19.46
CA ASN A 4 0.59 7.38 18.98
C ASN A 4 -0.05 6.00 19.20
N LYS A 5 -0.76 5.46 18.21
CA LYS A 5 -1.18 4.06 18.20
C LYS A 5 0.12 3.28 18.23
N LYS A 6 0.43 2.64 19.36
CA LYS A 6 1.62 1.79 19.49
C LYS A 6 1.56 0.79 18.34
N GLN A 7 2.47 0.93 17.39
CA GLN A 7 2.59 -0.01 16.29
C GLN A 7 2.82 -1.39 16.88
N LYS A 8 1.95 -2.36 16.54
CA LYS A 8 2.15 -3.74 16.96
C LYS A 8 3.48 -4.20 16.36
N ARG A 9 4.42 -4.60 17.22
CA ARG A 9 5.72 -5.13 16.80
C ARG A 9 5.64 -6.65 16.77
N LEU A 10 6.26 -7.24 15.75
CA LEU A 10 6.46 -8.68 15.68
C LEU A 10 7.29 -9.14 16.88
N THR A 11 6.78 -10.08 17.67
CA THR A 11 7.54 -10.67 18.77
C THR A 11 8.41 -11.84 18.30
N ILE A 12 9.38 -12.26 19.12
CA ILE A 12 10.20 -13.44 18.84
C ILE A 12 9.32 -14.69 18.71
N GLU A 13 8.35 -14.86 19.61
CA GLU A 13 7.41 -15.97 19.58
C GLU A 13 6.53 -15.96 18.33
N GLU A 14 6.12 -14.77 17.86
CA GLU A 14 5.40 -14.64 16.61
C GLU A 14 6.31 -14.99 15.42
N LEU A 15 7.57 -14.53 15.40
CA LEU A 15 8.54 -14.84 14.34
C LEU A 15 8.80 -16.35 14.23
N LYS A 16 8.98 -17.05 15.35
CA LYS A 16 9.26 -18.49 15.37
C LYS A 16 8.11 -19.37 14.89
N LYS A 17 6.91 -18.82 14.69
CA LYS A 17 5.76 -19.53 14.08
C LYS A 17 5.81 -19.57 12.56
N PHE A 18 6.73 -18.83 11.94
CA PHE A 18 6.87 -18.80 10.48
C PHE A 18 7.91 -19.82 10.00
N ASN A 19 7.62 -20.44 8.86
CA ASN A 19 8.52 -21.41 8.24
C ASN A 19 9.90 -20.78 7.96
N GLY A 20 10.96 -21.46 8.41
CA GLY A 20 12.34 -21.01 8.26
C GLY A 20 12.88 -20.22 9.46
N PHE A 21 12.09 -20.03 10.53
CA PHE A 21 12.49 -19.31 11.75
C PHE A 21 12.28 -20.12 13.03
N GLU A 22 11.75 -21.35 12.95
CA GLU A 22 11.32 -22.17 14.10
C GLU A 22 12.47 -22.42 15.08
N ASN A 23 13.67 -22.66 14.53
CA ASN A 23 14.86 -23.01 15.30
C ASN A 23 15.79 -21.82 15.56
N TYR A 24 15.35 -20.59 15.29
CA TYR A 24 16.18 -19.42 15.56
C TYR A 24 16.38 -19.26 17.07
N SER A 25 17.61 -18.95 17.46
CA SER A 25 17.86 -18.43 18.80
C SER A 25 17.17 -17.08 18.99
N ASP A 26 16.95 -16.68 20.25
CA ASP A 26 16.33 -15.39 20.54
C ASP A 26 17.17 -14.22 20.01
N ASP A 27 18.49 -14.37 19.95
CA ASP A 27 19.39 -13.35 19.45
C ASP A 27 19.32 -13.24 17.93
N GLN A 28 19.31 -14.37 17.20
CA GLN A 28 19.02 -14.37 15.76
C GLN A 28 17.65 -13.77 15.45
N ALA A 29 16.63 -14.09 16.24
CA ALA A 29 15.29 -13.53 16.07
C ALA A 29 15.29 -11.99 16.27
N LYS A 30 15.95 -11.48 17.31
CA LYS A 30 16.09 -10.02 17.54
C LYS A 30 16.80 -9.32 16.39
N GLU A 31 17.85 -9.95 15.85
CA GLU A 31 18.62 -9.42 14.73
C GLU A 31 17.77 -9.30 13.46
N ILE A 32 16.81 -10.21 13.24
CA ILE A 32 15.91 -10.20 12.07
C ILE A 32 14.70 -9.29 12.25
N ILE A 33 14.10 -9.23 13.45
CA ILE A 33 12.89 -8.42 13.69
C ILE A 33 13.12 -6.95 13.35
N LYS A 34 14.31 -6.41 13.67
CA LYS A 34 14.64 -5.00 13.42
C LYS A 34 14.67 -4.62 11.93
N PRO A 35 15.45 -5.28 11.05
CA PRO A 35 15.42 -5.01 9.62
C PRO A 35 14.07 -5.35 8.98
N LEU A 36 13.39 -6.42 9.41
CA LEU A 36 12.06 -6.78 8.90
C LEU A 36 11.03 -5.67 9.17
N GLY A 37 11.08 -5.07 10.37
CA GLY A 37 10.24 -3.91 10.71
C GLY A 37 10.55 -2.65 9.89
N LYS A 38 11.79 -2.46 9.44
CA LYS A 38 12.13 -1.36 8.52
C LYS A 38 11.60 -1.64 7.11
N LEU A 39 11.78 -2.87 6.63
CA LEU A 39 11.30 -3.29 5.32
C LEU A 39 9.78 -3.18 5.21
N SER A 40 9.03 -3.54 6.26
CA SER A 40 7.57 -3.43 6.24
C SER A 40 7.07 -1.99 6.10
N ILE A 41 7.78 -1.01 6.68
CA ILE A 41 7.47 0.42 6.52
C ILE A 41 7.68 0.83 5.05
N VAL A 42 8.84 0.48 4.48
CA VAL A 42 9.16 0.79 3.08
C VAL A 42 8.13 0.16 2.13
N PHE A 43 7.78 -1.11 2.33
CA PHE A 43 6.76 -1.77 1.52
C PHE A 43 5.38 -1.13 1.65
N TYR A 44 5.01 -0.71 2.86
CA TYR A 44 3.74 -0.01 3.06
C TYR A 44 3.70 1.33 2.33
N GLU A 45 4.78 2.10 2.38
CA GLU A 45 4.89 3.38 1.66
C GLU A 45 4.81 3.18 0.14
N LEU A 46 5.52 2.18 -0.39
CA LEU A 46 5.46 1.82 -1.81
C LEU A 46 4.05 1.39 -2.22
N TYR A 47 3.41 0.51 -1.45
CA TYR A 47 2.04 0.08 -1.70
C TYR A 47 1.06 1.27 -1.70
N LYS A 48 1.19 2.18 -0.74
CA LYS A 48 0.36 3.37 -0.65
C LYS A 48 0.53 4.26 -1.88
N GLN A 49 1.76 4.46 -2.34
CA GLN A 49 2.03 5.24 -3.56
C GLN A 49 1.41 4.59 -4.80
N GLN A 50 1.58 3.27 -4.96
CA GLN A 50 1.00 2.53 -6.07
C GLN A 50 -0.53 2.63 -6.08
N LYS A 51 -1.17 2.44 -4.93
CA LYS A 51 -2.62 2.54 -4.80
C LYS A 51 -3.15 3.93 -5.16
N LEU A 52 -2.45 5.00 -4.78
CA LEU A 52 -2.82 6.36 -5.17
C LEU A 52 -2.75 6.59 -6.68
N ILE A 53 -1.77 5.98 -7.36
CA ILE A 53 -1.63 6.05 -8.80
C ILE A 53 -2.79 5.30 -9.48
N GLU A 54 -3.12 4.10 -9.01
CA GLU A 54 -4.23 3.29 -9.50
C GLU A 54 -5.58 4.03 -9.35
N GLU A 55 -5.86 4.58 -8.17
CA GLU A 55 -7.08 5.37 -7.90
C GLU A 55 -7.17 6.61 -8.81
N LYS A 56 -6.05 7.30 -9.02
CA LYS A 56 -5.99 8.46 -9.93
C LYS A 56 -6.27 8.04 -11.37
N PHE A 57 -5.64 6.97 -11.86
CA PHE A 57 -5.86 6.46 -13.19
C PHE A 57 -7.32 6.03 -13.42
N GLU A 58 -7.92 5.33 -12.46
CA GLU A 58 -9.34 4.98 -12.52
C GLU A 58 -10.25 6.21 -12.56
N SER A 59 -9.95 7.24 -11.77
CA SER A 59 -10.73 8.47 -11.75
C SER A 59 -10.66 9.21 -13.10
N GLU A 60 -9.48 9.28 -13.71
CA GLU A 60 -9.27 9.89 -15.03
C GLU A 60 -9.99 9.11 -16.13
N MET A 61 -9.95 7.78 -16.09
CA MET A 61 -10.69 6.92 -17.02
C MET A 61 -12.20 7.08 -16.88
N LYS A 62 -12.73 7.18 -15.65
CA LYS A 62 -14.16 7.45 -15.40
C LYS A 62 -14.58 8.82 -15.94
N ILE A 63 -13.77 9.86 -15.75
CA ILE A 63 -14.02 11.21 -16.29
C ILE A 63 -14.04 11.18 -17.83
N ARG A 64 -13.09 10.49 -18.47
CA ARG A 64 -13.07 10.35 -19.93
C ARG A 64 -14.30 9.61 -20.46
N ASN A 65 -14.71 8.53 -19.79
CA ASN A 65 -15.88 7.73 -20.18
C ASN A 65 -17.24 8.41 -19.89
N LEU A 66 -17.29 9.40 -18.99
CA LEU A 66 -18.47 10.23 -18.73
C LEU A 66 -18.58 11.45 -19.67
N ASN A 67 -17.50 11.83 -20.36
CA ASN A 67 -17.47 12.94 -21.31
C ASN A 67 -17.74 12.66 -22.82
N PRO A 68 -18.17 11.46 -23.30
CA PRO A 68 -18.44 11.29 -24.73
C PRO A 68 -19.67 12.08 -25.22
N THR A 69 -20.57 12.50 -24.31
CA THR A 69 -21.78 13.27 -24.65
C THR A 69 -21.49 14.74 -24.95
N ILE A 70 -20.44 15.34 -24.36
CA ILE A 70 -20.12 16.75 -24.60
C ILE A 70 -19.50 16.97 -25.99
N MET A 71 -18.75 15.99 -26.52
CA MET A 71 -18.21 16.09 -27.89
C MET A 71 -19.28 15.91 -28.98
N LYS A 72 -20.27 15.02 -28.78
CA LYS A 72 -21.36 14.84 -29.76
C LYS A 72 -22.30 16.04 -29.85
N ASN A 73 -22.50 16.76 -28.75
CA ASN A 73 -23.40 17.92 -28.75
C ASN A 73 -22.78 19.16 -29.42
N ASN A 74 -21.45 19.29 -29.44
CA ASN A 74 -20.77 20.39 -30.11
C ASN A 74 -20.69 20.21 -31.64
N GLU A 75 -20.70 18.96 -32.14
CA GLU A 75 -20.78 18.68 -33.58
C GLU A 75 -22.18 18.90 -34.16
N THR A 76 -23.22 18.88 -33.33
CA THR A 76 -24.61 19.09 -33.77
C THR A 76 -25.01 20.57 -33.81
N LEU A 77 -24.23 21.47 -33.18
CA LEU A 77 -24.48 22.92 -33.13
C LEU A 77 -23.74 23.72 -34.22
N LEU A 78 -22.92 23.06 -35.03
CA LEU A 78 -22.16 23.66 -36.15
C LEU A 78 -22.72 23.30 -37.54
N LYS A 79 -23.94 22.75 -37.60
CA LYS A 79 -24.67 22.49 -38.85
C LYS A 79 -25.91 23.35 -38.98
#